data_AF-A0A3D3PFC0-F1
#
_entry.id   AF-A0A3D3PFC0-F1
#
_cell.length_a   1.000
_cell.length_b   1.000
_cell.length_c   1.000
_cell.angle_alpha   90.00
_cell.angle_beta   90.00
_cell.angle_gamma   90.00
#
_symmetry.space_group_name_H-M   'P 1'
#
loop_
_entity.id
_entity.type
_entity.pdbx_description
1 polymer ?
#
loop_
_entity_poly.entity_id
_entity_poly.type
_entity_poly.pdbx_seq_one_letter_code
_entity_poly.pdbx_strand_id
1 'polypeptide(L)' 'MCQQMDEQGIISKILLGNKELFTELVERYKYFVFTIALKFTDDRQNAEDIAQDVFIKAYKSLADFQHKAKFSTWLY' A
#
# COMPACT_ATOMS: atom_id res chain seq x y z
N MET A 1 -17.69 15.29 -9.29
CA MET A 1 -17.73 14.40 -8.11
C MET A 1 -16.86 13.22 -8.45
N CYS A 2 -15.57 13.24 -8.08
CA CYS A 2 -14.64 12.16 -8.43
C CYS A 2 -15.09 10.89 -7.72
N GLN A 3 -15.56 9.89 -8.47
CA GLN A 3 -15.76 8.54 -7.95
C GLN A 3 -14.43 8.07 -7.38
N GLN A 4 -14.28 8.07 -6.05
CA GLN A 4 -13.23 7.30 -5.42
C GLN A 4 -13.49 5.84 -5.79
N MET A 5 -12.60 5.26 -6.60
CA MET A 5 -12.64 3.83 -6.83
C MET A 5 -12.42 3.10 -5.49
N ASP A 6 -13.26 2.10 -5.26
CA ASP A 6 -13.15 1.22 -4.11
C ASP A 6 -11.78 0.52 -4.11
N GLU A 7 -11.22 0.28 -2.93
CA GLU A 7 -9.94 -0.40 -2.77
C GLU A 7 -9.90 -1.73 -3.53
N GLN A 8 -10.99 -2.51 -3.49
CA GLN A 8 -11.06 -3.78 -4.19
C GLN A 8 -11.04 -3.59 -5.72
N GLY A 9 -11.68 -2.52 -6.20
CA GLY A 9 -11.67 -2.15 -7.62
C GLY A 9 -10.28 -1.72 -8.10
N ILE A 10 -9.55 -0.98 -7.27
CA ILE A 10 -8.15 -0.58 -7.55
C ILE A 10 -7.27 -1.84 -7.63
N ILE A 11 -7.33 -2.70 -6.61
CA ILE A 11 -6.52 -3.94 -6.55
C ILE A 11 -6.84 -4.86 -7.73
N SER A 12 -8.12 -5.07 -8.03
CA SER A 12 -8.54 -5.89 -9.17
C SER A 12 -7.96 -5.38 -10.49
N LYS A 13 -7.95 -4.07 -10.73
CA LYS A 13 -7.34 -3.50 -11.94
C LYS A 13 -5.82 -3.62 -11.94
N ILE A 14 -5.15 -3.54 -10.79
CA ILE A 14 -3.71 -3.77 -10.68
C ILE A 14 -3.38 -5.21 -11.07
N LEU A 15 -4.17 -6.18 -10.59
CA LEU A 15 -4.03 -7.59 -10.96
C LEU A 15 -4.28 -7.85 -12.45
N LEU A 16 -5.16 -7.06 -13.08
CA LEU A 16 -5.39 -7.07 -14.53
C LEU A 16 -4.26 -6.40 -15.35
N GLY A 17 -3.21 -5.90 -14.70
CA GLY A 17 -2.04 -5.30 -15.35
C GLY A 17 -1.96 -3.77 -15.29
N ASN A 18 -2.93 -3.09 -14.67
CA ASN A 18 -2.89 -1.63 -14.48
C ASN A 18 -2.02 -1.26 -13.27
N LYS A 19 -0.70 -1.45 -13.42
CA LYS A 19 0.29 -1.24 -12.36
C LYS A 19 0.32 0.20 -11.83
N GLU A 20 -0.03 1.17 -12.67
CA GLU A 20 -0.07 2.59 -12.31
C GLU A 20 -1.07 2.91 -11.19
N LEU A 21 -2.12 2.11 -11.05
CA LEU A 21 -3.10 2.25 -9.97
C LEU A 21 -2.52 1.86 -8.60
N PHE A 22 -1.39 1.16 -8.56
CA PHE A 22 -0.70 0.91 -7.30
C PHE A 22 -0.21 2.20 -6.64
N THR A 23 0.15 3.22 -7.43
CA THR A 23 0.51 4.55 -6.92
C THR A 23 -0.63 5.17 -6.11
N GLU A 24 -1.89 4.92 -6.49
CA GLU A 24 -3.04 5.41 -5.73
C GLU A 24 -3.17 4.72 -4.36
N LEU A 25 -2.84 3.42 -4.27
CA LEU A 25 -2.74 2.72 -2.98
C LEU A 25 -1.59 3.28 -2.14
N VAL A 26 -0.42 3.47 -2.74
CA VAL A 26 0.74 4.06 -2.05
C VAL A 26 0.39 5.44 -1.50
N GLU A 27 -0.17 6.33 -2.31
CA GLU A 27 -0.54 7.68 -1.86
C GLU A 27 -1.58 7.66 -0.73
N ARG A 28 -2.52 6.71 -0.76
CA ARG A 28 -3.54 6.54 0.28
C ARG A 28 -2.96 6.02 1.59
N TYR A 29 -1.95 5.16 1.53
CA TYR A 29 -1.41 4.45 2.69
C TYR A 29 -0.03 4.94 3.15
N LYS A 30 0.65 5.82 2.41
CA LYS A 30 2.02 6.27 2.71
C LYS A 30 2.14 6.85 4.11
N TYR A 31 1.19 7.67 4.55
CA TYR A 31 1.23 8.27 5.88
C TYR A 31 1.01 7.24 6.99
N PHE A 32 0.16 6.24 6.74
CA PHE A 32 -0.09 5.16 7.69
C PHE A 32 1.15 4.28 7.88
N VAL A 33 1.72 3.79 6.76
CA VAL A 33 2.93 2.96 6.78
C VAL A 33 4.10 3.74 7.35
N PHE A 34 4.28 5.00 6.95
CA PHE A 34 5.33 5.86 7.49
C PHE A 34 5.19 6.11 8.99
N THR A 35 3.96 6.33 9.50
CA THR A 35 3.72 6.48 10.95
C THR A 35 4.04 5.20 11.71
N ILE A 36 3.79 4.03 11.12
CA ILE A 36 4.16 2.74 11.72
C ILE A 36 5.68 2.57 11.68
N ALA A 37 6.32 2.83 10.54
CA ALA A 37 7.77 2.75 10.39
C ALA A 37 8.49 3.65 11.41
N LEU A 38 8.00 4.88 11.61
CA LEU A 38 8.51 5.81 12.65
C LEU A 38 8.39 5.27 14.08
N LYS A 39 7.53 4.28 14.36
CA LYS A 39 7.50 3.63 15.68
C LYS A 39 8.62 2.59 15.84
N PHE A 40 9.21 2.14 14.74
CA PHE A 40 10.28 1.14 14.71
C PHE A 40 11.67 1.74 14.44
N THR A 41 11.76 3.02 14.04
CA THR A 41 13.03 3.74 13.83
C THR A 41 13.00 5.12 14.47
N ASP A 42 14.15 5.61 14.91
CA ASP A 42 14.31 6.91 15.57
C ASP A 42 14.47 8.08 14.58
N ASP A 43 14.73 7.77 13.30
CA ASP A 43 14.92 8.77 12.25
C ASP A 43 13.95 8.63 11.07
N ARG A 44 13.54 9.78 10.52
CA ARG A 44 12.60 9.90 9.41
C ARG A 44 13.10 9.26 8.12
N GLN A 45 14.39 9.41 7.80
CA GLN A 45 14.96 8.90 6.57
C GLN A 45 14.89 7.37 6.52
N ASN A 46 15.20 6.72 7.64
CA ASN A 46 15.02 5.28 7.80
C ASN A 46 13.54 4.85 7.70
N ALA A 47 12.62 5.67 8.20
CA ALA A 47 11.19 5.36 8.11
C ALA A 47 10.68 5.44 6.67
N GLU A 48 11.20 6.37 5.87
CA GLU A 48 10.89 6.45 4.44
C GLU A 48 11.44 5.22 3.68
N ASP A 49 12.66 4.77 4.00
CA ASP A 49 13.26 3.56 3.41
C ASP A 49 12.45 2.30 3.74
N ILE A 50 12.09 2.11 5.02
CA ILE A 50 11.23 1.00 5.47
C ILE A 50 9.87 1.05 4.77
N ALA A 51 9.25 2.23 4.68
CA ALA A 51 7.95 2.36 4.02
C ALA A 51 8.03 1.97 2.54
N GLN A 52 9.09 2.37 1.84
CA GLN A 52 9.31 1.95 0.46
C GLN A 52 9.45 0.42 0.34
N ASP A 53 10.26 -0.21 1.19
CA ASP A 53 10.45 -1.67 1.15
C ASP A 53 9.14 -2.43 1.43
N VAL A 54 8.33 -1.93 2.37
CA VAL A 54 6.98 -2.44 2.65
C VAL A 54 6.10 -2.35 1.41
N PHE A 55 6.05 -1.21 0.71
CA PHE A 55 5.25 -1.09 -0.51
C PHE A 55 5.76 -1.98 -1.65
N ILE A 56 7.07 -2.18 -1.79
CA ILE A 56 7.64 -3.10 -2.79
C ILE A 56 7.23 -4.54 -2.49
N LYS A 57 7.30 -4.96 -1.23
CA LYS A 57 6.85 -6.29 -0.79
C LYS A 57 5.34 -6.47 -0.95
N ALA A 58 4.57 -5.43 -0.61
CA ALA A 58 3.14 -5.39 -0.81
C ALA A 58 2.78 -5.54 -2.29
N TYR A 59 3.46 -4.84 -3.20
CA TYR A 59 3.23 -4.96 -4.64
C TYR A 59 3.49 -6.38 -5.15
N LYS A 60 4.60 -7.00 -4.73
CA LYS A 60 4.97 -8.37 -5.13
C LYS A 60 3.98 -9.40 -4.60
N SER A 61 3.46 -9.19 -3.40
CA SER A 61 2.53 -10.11 -2.72
C SER A 61 1.06 -9.79 -3.01
N LEU A 62 0.78 -8.69 -3.71
CA LEU A 62 -0.59 -8.25 -4.04
C LEU A 62 -1.35 -9.29 -4.86
N ALA A 63 -0.64 -10.07 -5.67
CA ALA A 63 -1.23 -11.18 -6.43
C ALA A 63 -1.83 -12.28 -5.55
N ASP A 64 -1.31 -12.44 -4.33
CA ASP A 64 -1.81 -13.41 -3.33
C ASP A 64 -2.92 -12.80 -2.45
N PHE A 65 -3.11 -11.48 -2.50
CA PHE A 65 -4.11 -10.80 -1.69
C PHE A 65 -5.54 -11.16 -2.14
N GLN A 66 -6.20 -12.03 -1.37
CA GLN A 66 -7.53 -12.55 -1.68
C GLN A 66 -8.70 -11.65 -1.24
N HIS A 67 -8.48 -10.35 -0.99
CA HIS A 67 -9.52 -9.41 -0.53
C HIS A 67 -10.27 -9.84 0.75
N LYS A 68 -9.69 -10.74 1.56
CA LYS A 68 -10.32 -11.29 2.78
C LYS A 68 -10.29 -10.32 3.96
N ALA A 69 -9.44 -9.29 3.89
CA ALA A 69 -9.29 -8.25 4.89
C ALA A 69 -9.12 -6.89 4.20
N LYS A 70 -9.18 -5.80 4.97
CA LYS A 70 -8.82 -4.47 4.46
C LYS A 70 -7.33 -4.46 4.11
N PHE A 71 -6.94 -3.75 3.05
CA PHE A 71 -5.54 -3.61 2.67
C PHE A 71 -4.70 -2.98 3.78
N SER A 72 -5.25 -2.04 4.55
CA SER A 72 -4.59 -1.50 5.74
C SER A 72 -4.29 -2.55 6.82
N THR A 73 -5.15 -3.55 6.98
CA THR A 73 -4.94 -4.66 7.92
C THR A 73 -3.90 -5.64 7.38
N TRP A 74 -3.81 -5.79 6.06
CA TRP A 74 -2.81 -6.65 5.42
C TRP A 74 -1.42 -5.99 5.33
N LEU A 75 -1.37 -4.65 5.34
CA LEU A 75 -0.14 -3.85 5.36
C LEU A 75 0.50 -3.69 6.75
N TYR A 76 -0.27 -3.83 7.82
CA TYR A 76 0.23 -3.72 9.20
C TYR A 76 0.99 -4.99 9.60
#